data_AF-A0A103YAQ5-F1
#
_entry.id   AF-A0A103YAQ5-F1
#
_cell.length_a   1.000
_cell.length_b   1.000
_cell.length_c   1.000
_cell.angle_alpha   90.00
_cell.angle_beta   90.00
_cell.angle_gamma   90.00
#
_symmetry.space_group_name_H-M   'P 1'
#
loop_
_entity.id
_entity.type
_entity.pdbx_description
1 polymer ?
#
loop_
_entity_poly.entity_id
_entity_poly.type
_entity_poly.pdbx_seq_one_letter_code
_entity_poly.pdbx_strand_id
1 'polypeptide(L)'
;MLPWRLLCILGLLVLGFLLEFGDALKLPFRVNDVLPVLPRQVSWPVLNTFGSAVDLLPSFMGTISPNNGSIQWKGACFYGNEARMDFTQGDDRGLGGGVIYLKVKQHGISVFLMPAGMLGTLVSLVDVLPLFSNTGWGQNANLDFLKNHMGASFEKRHQPWQGTINPDDVHSGDFLAVSKIRGRWGGFETLEKWVTGSFAGHTAVCLKDDFGNLWVGESGHENEKGEEIIVIIPWDEWWDLALKDDSNPQIALLPLHPDIRAKWNNTAAWEYSQSMSGKPYGYHNMIFSWIDTIGDNFPPPLDAHLVISVMSMWTRMQPAYAANMWNEALNLRLGTEGLDLYGILEETEKRGISFDELLTIPEKDEWVYSDGKSTTCVAFILQMYKAAGVFGPVSDSIQVTEFTIRDAYMLKIFENNHTRLPVWCNNGDDRLPFCQILGEFLMELPLYNTIEPYAKMNENCPSLPPSYDRPMHC
;
A
#
# COMPACT_ATOMS: atom_id res chain seq x y z
N MET A 1 -41.50 -2.61 -8.07
CA MET A 1 -41.66 -1.20 -8.47
C MET A 1 -40.27 -0.61 -8.56
N LEU A 2 -39.73 -0.46 -9.78
CA LEU A 2 -38.43 0.19 -9.97
C LEU A 2 -38.51 1.63 -9.45
N PRO A 3 -37.53 2.13 -8.68
CA PRO A 3 -37.57 3.47 -8.16
C PRO A 3 -37.55 4.48 -9.31
N TRP A 4 -38.42 5.49 -9.25
CA TRP A 4 -38.58 6.56 -10.25
C TRP A 4 -37.25 7.21 -10.66
N ARG A 5 -36.25 7.22 -9.76
CA ARG A 5 -34.89 7.70 -10.02
C ARG A 5 -34.09 6.85 -11.02
N LEU A 6 -34.29 5.53 -11.05
CA LEU A 6 -33.66 4.63 -12.04
C LEU A 6 -34.22 4.87 -13.44
N LEU A 7 -35.53 5.12 -13.54
CA LEU A 7 -36.20 5.45 -14.82
C LEU A 7 -35.75 6.80 -15.38
N CYS A 8 -35.48 7.79 -14.51
CA CYS A 8 -34.91 9.07 -14.94
C CYS A 8 -33.46 8.94 -15.44
N ILE A 9 -32.64 8.09 -14.80
CA ILE A 9 -31.24 7.87 -15.19
C ILE A 9 -31.16 7.08 -16.51
N LEU A 10 -31.97 6.02 -16.65
CA LEU A 10 -32.11 5.28 -17.91
C LEU A 10 -32.69 6.17 -19.02
N GLY A 11 -33.63 7.06 -18.71
CA GLY A 11 -34.17 8.04 -19.66
C GLY A 11 -33.13 9.06 -20.14
N LEU A 12 -32.26 9.56 -19.24
CA LEU A 12 -31.17 10.48 -19.59
C LEU A 12 -30.06 9.80 -20.41
N LEU A 13 -29.77 8.52 -20.13
CA LEU A 13 -28.81 7.73 -20.91
C LEU A 13 -29.34 7.41 -22.32
N VAL A 14 -30.63 7.09 -22.45
CA VAL A 14 -31.25 6.82 -23.77
C VAL A 14 -31.39 8.12 -24.60
N LEU A 15 -31.70 9.26 -23.98
CA LEU A 15 -31.68 10.55 -24.67
C LEU A 15 -30.27 11.01 -25.06
N GLY A 16 -29.24 10.67 -24.28
CA GLY A 16 -27.84 10.95 -24.61
C GLY A 16 -27.28 10.09 -25.76
N PHE A 17 -27.84 8.89 -25.99
CA PHE A 17 -27.44 8.01 -27.10
C PHE A 17 -28.20 8.28 -28.42
N LEU A 18 -29.37 8.93 -28.38
CA LEU A 18 -30.20 9.20 -29.57
C LEU A 18 -29.96 10.59 -30.20
N LEU A 19 -29.21 11.46 -29.53
CA LEU A 19 -28.88 12.80 -30.03
C LEU A 19 -27.36 12.92 -30.14
N GLU A 20 -26.82 12.83 -31.35
CA GLU A 20 -25.45 13.23 -31.65
C GLU A 20 -25.27 14.73 -31.35
N PHE A 21 -24.83 15.05 -30.14
CA PHE A 21 -24.21 16.33 -29.84
C PHE A 21 -22.93 16.07 -29.06
N GLY A 22 -21.81 16.26 -29.75
CA GLY A 22 -20.50 16.31 -29.14
C GLY A 22 -20.39 17.55 -28.27
N ASP A 23 -20.52 17.37 -26.97
CA ASP A 23 -19.90 18.23 -25.96
C ASP A 23 -19.72 17.43 -24.67
N ALA A 24 -18.52 17.53 -24.11
CA ALA A 24 -18.03 16.73 -22.99
C ALA A 24 -18.99 16.76 -21.78
N LEU A 25 -19.30 15.55 -21.27
CA LEU A 25 -20.04 15.36 -20.02
C LEU A 25 -19.23 16.01 -18.87
N LYS A 26 -19.66 17.17 -18.39
CA LYS A 26 -19.03 17.83 -17.24
C LYS A 26 -19.32 17.01 -15.98
N LEU A 27 -18.29 16.39 -15.42
CA LEU A 27 -18.31 15.75 -14.11
C LEU A 27 -18.76 16.78 -13.04
N PRO A 28 -19.45 16.34 -11.96
CA PRO A 28 -20.02 17.24 -10.96
C PRO A 28 -18.99 17.86 -9.99
N PHE A 29 -17.69 17.71 -10.28
CA PHE A 29 -16.57 18.27 -9.52
C PHE A 29 -15.59 18.95 -10.49
N ARG A 30 -15.05 20.10 -10.07
CA ARG A 30 -13.97 20.79 -10.78
C ARG A 30 -12.64 20.21 -10.30
N VAL A 31 -11.61 20.19 -11.14
CA VAL A 31 -10.26 19.76 -10.72
C VAL A 31 -9.72 20.59 -9.54
N ASN A 32 -10.17 21.85 -9.43
CA ASN A 32 -9.90 22.72 -8.27
C ASN A 32 -10.54 22.24 -6.96
N ASP A 33 -11.47 21.29 -7.00
CA ASP A 33 -12.12 20.71 -5.81
C ASP A 33 -11.36 19.48 -5.29
N VAL A 34 -10.46 18.88 -6.09
CA VAL A 34 -9.61 17.71 -5.73
C VAL A 34 -8.19 18.14 -5.34
N LEU A 35 -7.71 19.25 -5.91
CA LEU A 35 -6.39 19.83 -5.66
C LEU A 35 -6.07 20.23 -4.20
N PRO A 36 -7.02 20.49 -3.29
CA PRO A 36 -6.72 20.72 -1.88
C PRO A 36 -6.31 19.45 -1.10
N VAL A 37 -6.34 18.27 -1.71
CA VAL A 37 -6.14 16.96 -1.06
C VAL A 37 -4.71 16.42 -1.21
N LEU A 38 -3.86 17.09 -2.00
CA LEU A 38 -2.45 16.73 -2.19
C LEU A 38 -1.52 17.72 -1.45
N PRO A 39 -0.35 17.27 -0.92
CA PRO A 39 0.63 18.13 -0.26
C PRO A 39 0.98 19.35 -1.13
N ARG A 40 1.27 20.52 -0.53
CA ARG A 40 1.54 21.77 -1.27
C ARG A 40 2.69 21.67 -2.30
N GLN A 41 3.62 20.75 -2.08
CA GLN A 41 4.71 20.44 -3.02
C GLN A 41 4.22 19.72 -4.29
N VAL A 42 3.04 19.11 -4.26
CA VAL A 42 2.39 18.40 -5.39
C VAL A 42 1.47 19.34 -6.16
N SER A 43 0.67 20.16 -5.45
CA SER A 43 -0.29 21.03 -6.12
C SER A 43 0.39 22.14 -6.94
N TRP A 44 1.53 22.67 -6.49
CA TRP A 44 2.17 23.83 -7.14
C TRP A 44 2.92 23.53 -8.46
N PRO A 45 3.66 22.41 -8.59
CA PRO A 45 4.24 21.99 -9.87
C PRO A 45 3.18 21.46 -10.85
N VAL A 46 2.15 20.74 -10.36
CA VAL A 46 1.02 20.26 -11.18
C VAL A 46 0.23 21.45 -11.74
N LEU A 47 -0.01 22.50 -10.95
CA LEU A 47 -0.68 23.73 -11.40
C LEU A 47 0.08 24.52 -12.47
N ASN A 48 1.41 24.40 -12.52
CA ASN A 48 2.26 25.16 -13.44
C ASN A 48 2.72 24.35 -14.67
N THR A 49 2.50 23.04 -14.69
CA THR A 49 2.87 22.16 -15.81
C THR A 49 1.67 21.83 -16.71
N PHE A 50 0.44 21.89 -16.19
CA PHE A 50 -0.78 21.52 -16.91
C PHE A 50 -1.66 22.75 -17.19
N GLY A 51 -1.97 22.99 -18.46
CA GLY A 51 -2.77 24.15 -18.90
C GLY A 51 -4.27 23.97 -18.65
N SER A 52 -4.76 22.73 -18.49
CA SER A 52 -6.10 22.44 -17.98
C SER A 52 -6.27 20.99 -17.50
N ALA A 53 -7.40 20.73 -16.83
CA ALA A 53 -7.89 19.38 -16.49
C ALA A 53 -7.93 18.38 -17.66
N VAL A 54 -7.97 18.86 -18.90
CA VAL A 54 -7.97 18.04 -20.11
C VAL A 54 -6.61 17.37 -20.34
N ASP A 55 -5.52 17.94 -19.82
CA ASP A 55 -4.17 17.39 -19.95
C ASP A 55 -3.94 16.17 -19.04
N LEU A 56 -4.82 15.96 -18.05
CA LEU A 56 -4.84 14.77 -17.18
C LEU A 56 -5.67 13.61 -17.77
N LEU A 57 -6.47 13.88 -18.80
CA LEU A 57 -7.34 12.87 -19.39
C LEU A 57 -6.59 12.14 -20.52
N PRO A 58 -6.66 10.80 -20.57
CA PRO A 58 -6.09 10.05 -21.69
C PRO A 58 -6.70 10.57 -22.99
N SER A 59 -5.85 11.08 -23.88
CA SER A 59 -6.28 11.52 -25.20
C SER A 59 -6.52 10.29 -26.07
N PHE A 60 -7.73 10.21 -26.64
CA PHE A 60 -8.06 9.14 -27.58
C PHE A 60 -7.19 9.25 -28.83
N MET A 61 -6.23 8.34 -28.99
CA MET A 61 -5.30 8.31 -30.13
C MET A 61 -5.85 7.49 -31.32
N GLY A 62 -6.93 6.74 -31.10
CA GLY A 62 -7.69 6.04 -32.14
C GLY A 62 -8.01 4.57 -31.83
N THR A 63 -8.98 4.00 -32.56
CA THR A 63 -9.45 2.61 -32.42
C THR A 63 -9.07 1.80 -33.65
N ILE A 64 -8.53 0.60 -33.44
CA ILE A 64 -8.35 -0.40 -34.51
C ILE A 64 -9.60 -1.27 -34.54
N SER A 65 -10.27 -1.32 -35.69
CA SER A 65 -11.49 -2.13 -35.89
C SER A 65 -11.30 -3.12 -37.04
N PRO A 66 -12.11 -4.19 -37.14
CA PRO A 66 -11.98 -5.21 -38.18
C PRO A 66 -12.03 -4.65 -39.62
N ASN A 67 -12.63 -3.47 -39.80
CA ASN A 67 -12.80 -2.82 -41.10
C ASN A 67 -11.75 -1.73 -41.38
N ASN A 68 -10.85 -1.43 -40.44
CA ASN A 68 -9.84 -0.37 -40.56
C ASN A 68 -8.43 -0.95 -40.31
N GLY A 69 -7.79 -1.41 -41.39
CA GLY A 69 -6.58 -2.24 -41.35
C GLY A 69 -5.27 -1.55 -40.93
N SER A 70 -5.25 -0.25 -40.64
CA SER A 70 -4.05 0.44 -40.11
C SER A 70 -4.42 1.78 -39.48
N ILE A 71 -3.81 2.11 -38.35
CA ILE A 71 -3.92 3.43 -37.74
C ILE A 71 -2.55 4.07 -37.56
N GLN A 72 -2.48 5.37 -37.88
CA GLN A 72 -1.32 6.20 -37.56
C GLN A 72 -1.68 7.11 -36.39
N TRP A 73 -0.92 7.00 -35.31
CA TRP A 73 -1.16 7.82 -34.13
C TRP A 73 -0.58 9.23 -34.34
N LYS A 74 -1.44 10.24 -34.28
CA LYS A 74 -1.05 11.64 -34.40
C LYS A 74 -0.98 12.27 -33.01
N GLY A 75 0.24 12.46 -32.52
CA GLY A 75 0.57 13.17 -31.29
C GLY A 75 2.08 13.35 -31.21
N ALA A 76 2.57 14.41 -30.56
CA ALA A 76 4.01 14.74 -30.53
C ALA A 76 4.88 13.59 -30.01
N CYS A 77 4.35 12.74 -29.11
CA CYS A 77 5.05 11.58 -28.54
C CYS A 77 4.98 10.31 -29.40
N PHE A 78 4.07 10.23 -30.37
CA PHE A 78 3.80 9.03 -31.18
C PHE A 78 3.99 9.27 -32.68
N TYR A 79 4.51 10.44 -33.05
CA TYR A 79 4.67 10.84 -34.44
C TYR A 79 5.59 9.86 -35.17
N GLY A 80 5.04 9.15 -36.16
CA GLY A 80 5.77 8.18 -36.98
C GLY A 80 5.71 6.74 -36.50
N ASN A 81 5.08 6.45 -35.35
CA ASN A 81 4.71 5.09 -34.96
C ASN A 81 3.46 4.65 -35.73
N GLU A 82 3.43 3.39 -36.16
CA GLU A 82 2.33 2.81 -36.94
C GLU A 82 1.90 1.49 -36.30
N ALA A 83 0.58 1.30 -36.17
CA ALA A 83 0.01 0.05 -35.68
C ALA A 83 -0.98 -0.50 -36.69
N ARG A 84 -0.86 -1.80 -36.98
CA ARG A 84 -1.76 -2.55 -37.84
C ARG A 84 -2.18 -3.81 -37.10
N MET A 85 -3.44 -4.19 -37.18
CA MET A 85 -3.93 -5.46 -36.62
C MET A 85 -4.54 -6.28 -37.73
N ASP A 86 -4.02 -7.49 -37.92
CA ASP A 86 -4.61 -8.48 -38.81
C ASP A 86 -5.43 -9.45 -37.98
N PHE A 87 -6.75 -9.44 -38.13
CA PHE A 87 -7.63 -10.36 -37.43
C PHE A 87 -7.62 -11.73 -38.12
N THR A 88 -7.39 -12.80 -37.35
CA THR A 88 -7.56 -14.17 -37.84
C THR A 88 -9.03 -14.54 -37.72
N GLN A 89 -9.63 -15.02 -38.82
CA GLN A 89 -11.02 -15.50 -38.80
C GLN A 89 -11.17 -16.62 -37.77
N GLY A 90 -12.27 -16.56 -37.01
CA GLY A 90 -12.56 -17.57 -36.00
C GLY A 90 -12.94 -18.91 -36.60
N ASP A 91 -12.72 -19.98 -35.85
CA ASP A 91 -13.23 -21.30 -36.19
C ASP A 91 -14.77 -21.37 -36.05
N ASP A 92 -15.36 -22.53 -36.34
CA ASP A 92 -16.81 -22.77 -36.23
C ASP A 92 -17.38 -22.53 -34.82
N ARG A 93 -16.53 -22.30 -33.80
CA ARG A 93 -16.92 -21.97 -32.42
C ARG A 93 -16.85 -20.47 -32.13
N GLY A 94 -16.52 -19.64 -33.12
CA GLY A 94 -16.49 -18.19 -33.00
C GLY A 94 -15.26 -17.63 -32.28
N LEU A 95 -14.23 -18.44 -32.03
CA LEU A 95 -12.98 -17.99 -31.41
C LEU A 95 -12.04 -17.46 -32.51
N GLY A 96 -12.18 -16.17 -32.82
CA GLY A 96 -11.22 -15.41 -33.63
C GLY A 96 -10.01 -14.93 -32.83
N GLY A 97 -9.01 -14.40 -33.52
CA GLY A 97 -7.81 -13.81 -32.92
C GLY A 97 -7.32 -12.60 -33.71
N GLY A 98 -6.16 -12.07 -33.37
CA GLY A 98 -5.52 -11.04 -34.18
C GLY A 98 -4.04 -10.86 -33.88
N VAL A 99 -3.28 -10.54 -34.92
CA VAL A 99 -1.84 -10.23 -34.86
C VAL A 99 -1.69 -8.72 -34.97
N ILE A 100 -1.09 -8.09 -33.96
CA ILE A 100 -0.77 -6.66 -34.00
C ILE A 100 0.68 -6.49 -34.49
N TYR A 101 0.83 -5.78 -35.59
CA TYR A 101 2.10 -5.28 -36.12
C TYR A 101 2.32 -3.86 -35.61
N LEU A 102 3.40 -3.67 -34.87
CA LEU A 102 3.82 -2.36 -34.37
C LEU A 102 5.13 -1.96 -35.04
N LYS A 103 5.13 -0.78 -35.67
CA LYS A 103 6.34 -0.15 -36.17
C LYS A 103 6.68 1.02 -35.24
N VAL A 104 7.63 0.77 -34.34
CA VAL A 104 8.16 1.78 -33.42
C VAL A 104 9.32 2.50 -34.12
N LYS A 105 9.18 3.81 -34.33
CA LYS A 105 10.30 4.65 -34.79
C LYS A 105 11.00 5.34 -33.63
N GLN A 106 10.28 5.68 -32.56
CA GLN A 106 10.81 6.34 -31.37
C GLN A 106 10.02 5.93 -30.11
N HIS A 107 10.69 5.94 -28.94
CA HIS A 107 10.13 5.88 -27.58
C HIS A 107 9.32 4.63 -27.16
N GLY A 108 9.36 3.53 -27.92
CA GLY A 108 8.66 2.29 -27.55
C GLY A 108 7.12 2.40 -27.64
N ILE A 109 6.42 1.27 -27.48
CA ILE A 109 4.95 1.21 -27.31
C ILE A 109 4.67 0.17 -26.23
N SER A 110 3.95 0.55 -25.18
CA SER A 110 3.39 -0.37 -24.19
C SER A 110 1.94 -0.68 -24.56
N VAL A 111 1.58 -1.96 -24.61
CA VAL A 111 0.21 -2.42 -24.92
C VAL A 111 -0.39 -3.01 -23.65
N PHE A 112 -1.55 -2.50 -23.26
CA PHE A 112 -2.25 -2.94 -22.05
C PHE A 112 -3.57 -3.59 -22.42
N LEU A 113 -3.83 -4.76 -21.84
CA LEU A 113 -5.13 -5.40 -21.91
C LEU A 113 -5.96 -4.92 -20.72
N MET A 114 -7.18 -4.45 -20.97
CA MET A 114 -8.17 -4.16 -19.92
C MET A 114 -9.22 -5.29 -19.94
N PRO A 115 -9.10 -6.33 -19.09
CA PRO A 115 -9.96 -7.51 -19.17
C PRO A 115 -11.45 -7.19 -18.93
N ALA A 116 -11.73 -6.16 -18.12
CA ALA A 116 -13.08 -5.68 -17.83
C ALA A 116 -13.63 -4.67 -18.85
N GLY A 117 -12.82 -4.26 -19.84
CA GLY A 117 -13.11 -3.13 -20.74
C GLY A 117 -13.13 -1.77 -20.04
N MET A 118 -13.13 -0.67 -20.81
CA MET A 118 -13.12 0.70 -20.23
C MET A 118 -14.29 0.98 -19.27
N LEU A 119 -15.46 0.39 -19.54
CA LEU A 119 -16.65 0.58 -18.71
C LEU A 119 -16.47 -0.07 -17.33
N GLY A 120 -15.89 -1.28 -17.28
CA GLY A 120 -15.56 -1.95 -16.03
C GLY A 120 -14.53 -1.16 -15.21
N THR A 121 -13.50 -0.63 -15.86
CA THR A 121 -12.48 0.22 -15.21
C THR A 121 -13.07 1.51 -14.63
N LEU A 122 -13.99 2.17 -15.35
CA LEU A 122 -14.70 3.36 -14.84
C LEU A 122 -15.64 3.02 -13.67
N VAL A 123 -16.24 1.83 -13.65
CA VAL A 123 -17.05 1.35 -12.52
C VAL A 123 -16.17 1.04 -11.30
N SER A 124 -14.98 0.46 -11.48
CA SER A 124 -14.04 0.23 -10.35
C SER A 124 -13.59 1.53 -9.66
N LEU A 125 -13.52 2.66 -10.38
CA LEU A 125 -13.25 3.96 -9.77
C LEU A 125 -14.37 4.39 -8.81
N VAL A 126 -15.61 3.93 -9.02
CA VAL A 126 -16.75 4.21 -8.12
C VAL A 126 -16.58 3.50 -6.78
N ASP A 127 -15.89 2.36 -6.73
CA ASP A 127 -15.65 1.60 -5.50
C ASP A 127 -14.44 2.13 -4.71
N VAL A 128 -13.46 2.72 -5.41
CA VAL A 128 -12.20 3.21 -4.79
C VAL A 128 -12.28 4.67 -4.33
N LEU A 129 -12.87 5.57 -5.13
CA LEU A 129 -12.96 6.98 -4.78
C LEU A 129 -13.64 7.27 -3.41
N PRO A 130 -14.70 6.55 -3.02
CA PRO A 130 -15.34 6.73 -1.71
C PRO A 130 -14.41 6.50 -0.52
N LEU A 131 -13.42 5.61 -0.65
CA LEU A 131 -12.52 5.19 0.44
C LEU A 131 -11.77 6.37 1.07
N PHE A 132 -11.45 7.38 0.27
CA PHE A 132 -10.68 8.55 0.69
C PHE A 132 -11.55 9.65 1.32
N SER A 133 -12.87 9.46 1.39
CA SER A 133 -13.80 10.43 1.97
C SER A 133 -13.68 10.46 3.50
N ASN A 134 -13.50 11.65 4.08
CA ASN A 134 -13.48 11.85 5.52
C ASN A 134 -14.89 12.03 6.11
N THR A 135 -15.80 11.12 5.77
CA THR A 135 -17.21 11.16 6.17
C THR A 135 -17.65 9.79 6.68
N GLY A 136 -18.82 9.71 7.31
CA GLY A 136 -19.42 8.41 7.66
C GLY A 136 -19.69 7.52 6.43
N TRP A 137 -19.90 8.12 5.25
CA TRP A 137 -20.01 7.37 4.00
C TRP A 137 -18.66 6.75 3.60
N GLY A 138 -17.57 7.52 3.67
CA GLY A 138 -16.22 6.99 3.42
C GLY A 138 -15.85 5.89 4.42
N GLN A 139 -16.19 6.07 5.70
CA GLN A 139 -15.99 5.03 6.71
C GLN A 139 -16.73 3.73 6.35
N ASN A 140 -18.01 3.82 6.01
CA ASN A 140 -18.78 2.64 5.60
C ASN A 140 -18.22 2.02 4.31
N ALA A 141 -17.77 2.82 3.35
CA ALA A 141 -17.13 2.31 2.14
C ALA A 141 -15.85 1.52 2.44
N ASN A 142 -15.01 1.99 3.37
CA ASN A 142 -13.82 1.25 3.82
C ASN A 142 -14.22 -0.09 4.45
N LEU A 143 -15.18 -0.10 5.38
CA LEU A 143 -15.66 -1.32 6.03
C LEU A 143 -16.26 -2.32 5.03
N ASP A 144 -17.12 -1.86 4.12
CA ASP A 144 -17.72 -2.69 3.08
C ASP A 144 -16.65 -3.25 2.12
N PHE A 145 -15.65 -2.44 1.76
CA PHE A 145 -14.55 -2.88 0.92
C PHE A 145 -13.74 -4.01 1.58
N LEU A 146 -13.29 -3.81 2.82
CA LEU A 146 -12.51 -4.80 3.58
C LEU A 146 -13.33 -6.08 3.81
N LYS A 147 -14.63 -5.95 4.10
CA LYS A 147 -15.51 -7.10 4.25
C LYS A 147 -15.67 -7.90 2.96
N ASN A 148 -15.90 -7.21 1.83
CA ASN A 148 -16.16 -7.87 0.56
C ASN A 148 -14.90 -8.51 -0.05
N HIS A 149 -13.73 -7.91 0.15
CA HIS A 149 -12.48 -8.36 -0.49
C HIS A 149 -11.58 -9.18 0.44
N MET A 150 -11.72 -9.04 1.76
CA MET A 150 -10.86 -9.72 2.74
C MET A 150 -11.63 -10.57 3.75
N GLY A 151 -12.97 -10.51 3.74
CA GLY A 151 -13.78 -11.20 4.75
C GLY A 151 -13.66 -10.60 6.15
N ALA A 152 -13.14 -9.37 6.28
CA ALA A 152 -13.01 -8.70 7.58
C ALA A 152 -14.39 -8.38 8.18
N SER A 153 -14.54 -8.54 9.50
CA SER A 153 -15.81 -8.27 10.18
C SER A 153 -15.91 -6.82 10.66
N PHE A 154 -14.82 -6.30 11.25
CA PHE A 154 -14.76 -5.01 11.94
C PHE A 154 -16.03 -4.75 12.76
N GLU A 155 -16.33 -5.65 13.71
CA GLU A 155 -17.50 -5.51 14.57
C GLU A 155 -17.38 -4.30 15.50
N LYS A 156 -18.51 -3.65 15.80
CA LYS A 156 -18.52 -2.45 16.64
C LYS A 156 -18.31 -2.82 18.12
N ARG A 157 -17.40 -2.13 18.79
CA ARG A 157 -17.04 -2.31 20.20
C ARG A 157 -18.06 -1.73 21.16
N HIS A 158 -18.11 -2.33 22.34
CA HIS A 158 -18.82 -1.77 23.48
C HIS A 158 -18.11 -0.50 23.98
N GLN A 159 -18.87 0.53 24.34
CA GLN A 159 -18.29 1.75 24.90
C GLN A 159 -17.78 1.52 26.34
N PRO A 160 -16.74 2.24 26.78
CA PRO A 160 -16.02 3.31 26.06
C PRO A 160 -15.00 2.79 25.04
N TRP A 161 -14.82 3.52 23.94
CA TRP A 161 -13.86 3.19 22.87
C TRP A 161 -12.43 3.65 23.14
N GLN A 162 -12.21 4.31 24.27
CA GLN A 162 -10.91 4.75 24.75
C GLN A 162 -10.59 4.02 26.06
N GLY A 163 -9.49 3.30 26.08
CA GLY A 163 -8.95 2.67 27.29
C GLY A 163 -8.19 3.68 28.15
N THR A 164 -8.28 3.54 29.47
CA THR A 164 -7.38 4.23 30.39
C THR A 164 -6.15 3.35 30.59
N ILE A 165 -5.02 3.75 30.01
CA ILE A 165 -3.75 3.02 30.11
C ILE A 165 -2.97 3.56 31.29
N ASN A 166 -2.30 2.66 32.01
CA ASN A 166 -1.24 3.02 32.94
C ASN A 166 0.13 2.87 32.24
N PRO A 167 0.87 3.96 31.96
CA PRO A 167 2.18 3.90 31.30
C PRO A 167 3.23 3.04 32.03
N ASP A 168 3.06 2.82 33.34
CA ASP A 168 3.95 1.96 34.11
C ASP A 168 3.86 0.49 33.68
N ASP A 169 2.69 0.05 33.21
CA ASP A 169 2.46 -1.33 32.75
C ASP A 169 2.94 -1.58 31.31
N VAL A 170 3.32 -0.51 30.59
CA VAL A 170 3.86 -0.57 29.22
C VAL A 170 5.38 -0.73 29.27
N HIS A 171 5.95 -1.53 28.38
CA HIS A 171 7.38 -1.85 28.38
C HIS A 171 8.03 -1.52 27.04
N SER A 172 9.35 -1.32 27.05
CA SER A 172 10.13 -1.23 25.81
C SER A 172 9.90 -2.45 24.93
N GLY A 173 9.63 -2.20 23.66
CA GLY A 173 9.33 -3.23 22.67
C GLY A 173 7.87 -3.67 22.63
N ASP A 174 6.97 -3.15 23.49
CA ASP A 174 5.54 -3.41 23.29
C ASP A 174 5.09 -2.75 21.97
N PHE A 175 4.45 -3.54 21.10
CA PHE A 175 4.13 -3.15 19.72
C PHE A 175 2.75 -2.49 19.65
N LEU A 176 2.61 -1.46 18.85
CA LEU A 176 1.33 -0.78 18.59
C LEU A 176 0.90 -1.05 17.15
N ALA A 177 -0.21 -1.77 16.98
CA ALA A 177 -0.86 -1.94 15.70
C ALA A 177 -1.96 -0.88 15.55
N VAL A 178 -1.92 -0.13 14.47
CA VAL A 178 -2.86 0.95 14.17
C VAL A 178 -3.63 0.63 12.89
N SER A 179 -4.94 0.80 12.93
CA SER A 179 -5.81 0.72 11.77
C SER A 179 -6.63 2.00 11.67
N LYS A 180 -6.60 2.67 10.54
CA LYS A 180 -7.47 3.80 10.18
C LYS A 180 -8.49 3.30 9.16
N ILE A 181 -9.69 3.87 9.22
CA ILE A 181 -10.83 3.43 8.37
C ILE A 181 -11.60 4.61 7.79
N ARG A 182 -11.09 5.84 7.91
CA ARG A 182 -11.76 7.04 7.39
C ARG A 182 -10.76 8.04 6.82
N GLY A 183 -11.21 8.84 5.85
CA GLY A 183 -10.41 9.91 5.27
C GLY A 183 -9.26 9.41 4.41
N ARG A 184 -8.33 10.32 4.09
CA ARG A 184 -7.19 10.04 3.20
C ARG A 184 -6.39 8.81 3.67
N TRP A 185 -5.99 8.82 4.95
CA TRP A 185 -5.18 7.75 5.52
C TRP A 185 -5.95 6.44 5.65
N GLY A 186 -7.23 6.47 6.03
CA GLY A 186 -8.06 5.26 6.03
C GLY A 186 -8.20 4.63 4.64
N GLY A 187 -8.34 5.44 3.59
CA GLY A 187 -8.39 4.94 2.21
C GLY A 187 -7.08 4.28 1.77
N PHE A 188 -5.93 4.88 2.07
CA PHE A 188 -4.62 4.27 1.79
C PHE A 188 -4.42 2.97 2.55
N GLU A 189 -4.67 2.98 3.86
CA GLU A 189 -4.54 1.78 4.67
C GLU A 189 -5.51 0.67 4.24
N THR A 190 -6.72 0.99 3.77
CA THR A 190 -7.64 -0.03 3.26
C THR A 190 -7.09 -0.75 2.03
N LEU A 191 -6.43 -0.03 1.13
CA LEU A 191 -5.79 -0.62 -0.03
C LEU A 191 -4.54 -1.42 0.37
N GLU A 192 -3.75 -0.91 1.32
CA GLU A 192 -2.60 -1.61 1.89
C GLU A 192 -3.01 -2.94 2.55
N LYS A 193 -4.04 -2.91 3.41
CA LYS A 193 -4.64 -4.09 4.05
C LYS A 193 -5.05 -5.13 3.00
N TRP A 194 -5.64 -4.67 1.90
CA TRP A 194 -6.07 -5.55 0.81
C TRP A 194 -4.93 -6.21 0.04
N VAL A 195 -3.84 -5.49 -0.22
CA VAL A 195 -2.70 -6.08 -0.96
C VAL A 195 -1.78 -6.91 -0.07
N THR A 196 -1.73 -6.66 1.25
CA THR A 196 -0.85 -7.36 2.20
C THR A 196 -1.56 -8.44 3.04
N GLY A 197 -2.89 -8.44 3.05
CA GLY A 197 -3.69 -9.23 3.98
C GLY A 197 -3.61 -8.77 5.44
N SER A 198 -2.95 -7.64 5.72
CA SER A 198 -2.89 -7.07 7.06
C SER A 198 -4.25 -6.50 7.48
N PHE A 199 -4.56 -6.57 8.77
CA PHE A 199 -5.74 -5.92 9.34
C PHE A 199 -5.40 -4.61 10.08
N ALA A 200 -4.12 -4.23 10.07
CA ALA A 200 -3.58 -2.94 10.50
C ALA A 200 -2.84 -2.28 9.33
N GLY A 201 -2.86 -0.95 9.25
CA GLY A 201 -2.19 -0.20 8.17
C GLY A 201 -1.07 0.71 8.66
N HIS A 202 -0.82 0.76 9.96
CA HIS A 202 0.35 1.45 10.50
C HIS A 202 0.82 0.79 11.79
N THR A 203 2.09 1.02 12.13
CA THR A 203 2.69 0.43 13.33
C THR A 203 3.60 1.41 14.05
N ALA A 204 3.65 1.30 15.36
CA ALA A 204 4.55 2.04 16.23
C ALA A 204 5.06 1.12 17.35
N VAL A 205 6.02 1.60 18.14
CA VAL A 205 6.59 0.81 19.24
C VAL A 205 6.88 1.65 20.46
N CYS A 206 6.59 1.08 21.63
CA CYS A 206 6.86 1.70 22.91
C CYS A 206 8.33 1.55 23.32
N LEU A 207 8.92 2.60 23.90
CA LEU A 207 10.26 2.63 24.45
C LEU A 207 10.25 3.31 25.82
N LYS A 208 10.95 2.73 26.80
CA LYS A 208 11.23 3.37 28.09
C LYS A 208 12.67 3.84 28.14
N ASP A 209 12.86 5.11 28.49
CA ASP A 209 14.19 5.68 28.75
C ASP A 209 14.73 5.24 30.12
N ASP A 210 15.96 5.64 30.43
CA ASP A 210 16.63 5.29 31.70
C ASP A 210 15.94 5.89 32.94
N PHE A 211 15.08 6.90 32.76
CA PHE A 211 14.27 7.50 33.81
C PHE A 211 12.89 6.85 33.96
N GLY A 212 12.55 5.91 33.08
CA GLY A 212 11.26 5.23 33.03
C GLY A 212 10.17 5.99 32.27
N ASN A 213 10.49 7.10 31.61
CA ASN A 213 9.50 7.82 30.80
C ASN A 213 9.17 7.00 29.54
N LEU A 214 7.90 7.06 29.13
CA LEU A 214 7.39 6.32 27.98
C LEU A 214 7.46 7.19 26.71
N TRP A 215 8.02 6.60 25.67
CA TRP A 215 8.21 7.17 24.35
C TRP A 215 7.58 6.24 23.30
N VAL A 216 7.22 6.80 22.15
CA VAL A 216 6.74 6.06 20.99
C VAL A 216 7.66 6.35 19.81
N GLY A 217 8.21 5.28 19.23
CA GLY A 217 8.93 5.33 17.97
C GLY A 217 8.03 4.87 16.82
N GLU A 218 8.02 5.63 15.72
CA GLU A 218 7.32 5.25 14.49
C GLU A 218 8.03 5.79 13.25
N SER A 219 7.85 5.10 12.12
CA SER A 219 8.23 5.61 10.80
C SER A 219 6.97 5.91 10.01
N GLY A 220 6.86 7.12 9.45
CA GLY A 220 5.66 7.58 8.72
C GLY A 220 4.98 8.78 9.36
N HIS A 221 5.68 9.48 10.26
CA HIS A 221 5.17 10.67 10.93
C HIS A 221 5.34 11.90 10.03
N GLU A 222 4.26 12.62 9.76
CA GLU A 222 4.28 13.82 8.94
C GLU A 222 4.84 15.03 9.71
N ASN A 223 5.96 15.59 9.26
CA ASN A 223 6.55 16.79 9.85
C ASN A 223 5.85 18.08 9.39
N GLU A 224 6.25 19.24 9.92
CA GLU A 224 5.67 20.54 9.56
C GLU A 224 5.75 20.91 8.06
N LYS A 225 6.63 20.25 7.30
CA LYS A 225 6.80 20.44 5.85
C LYS A 225 5.93 19.49 5.03
N GLY A 226 5.24 18.54 5.66
CA GLY A 226 4.46 17.51 4.99
C GLY A 226 5.30 16.29 4.55
N GLU A 227 6.52 16.13 5.09
CA GLU A 227 7.39 14.99 4.80
C GLU A 227 7.17 13.89 5.85
N GLU A 228 7.06 12.64 5.42
CA GLU A 228 7.01 11.49 6.32
C GLU A 228 8.41 11.08 6.78
N ILE A 229 8.62 11.10 8.10
CA ILE A 229 9.91 10.82 8.72
C ILE A 229 9.78 9.81 9.86
N ILE A 230 10.93 9.33 10.33
CA ILE A 230 11.04 8.51 11.54
C ILE A 230 11.15 9.42 12.76
N VAL A 231 10.32 9.21 13.77
CA VAL A 231 10.31 10.00 15.00
C VAL A 231 10.37 9.11 16.24
N ILE A 232 10.82 9.72 17.33
CA ILE A 232 10.67 9.18 18.68
C ILE A 232 10.13 10.33 19.52
N ILE A 233 8.88 10.26 19.94
CA ILE A 233 8.20 11.33 20.66
C ILE A 233 7.64 10.81 21.99
N PRO A 234 7.42 11.69 22.99
CA PRO A 234 6.81 11.29 24.25
C PRO A 234 5.44 10.65 24.05
N TRP A 235 5.09 9.66 24.86
CA TRP A 235 3.80 8.99 24.80
C TRP A 235 2.62 9.95 24.85
N ASP A 236 2.65 10.94 25.74
CA ASP A 236 1.54 11.89 25.90
C ASP A 236 1.31 12.72 24.63
N GLU A 237 2.38 13.06 23.91
CA GLU A 237 2.31 13.76 22.63
C GLU A 237 1.72 12.86 21.54
N TRP A 238 2.24 11.64 21.39
CA TRP A 238 1.71 10.67 20.43
C TRP A 238 0.24 10.33 20.70
N TRP A 239 -0.13 10.18 21.97
CA TRP A 239 -1.50 9.87 22.39
C TRP A 239 -2.47 11.03 22.14
N ASP A 240 -2.06 12.27 22.39
CA ASP A 240 -2.86 13.45 22.05
C ASP A 240 -3.10 13.57 20.54
N LEU A 241 -2.09 13.25 19.72
CA LEU A 241 -2.23 13.17 18.27
C LEU A 241 -3.22 12.06 17.86
N ALA A 242 -3.10 10.86 18.42
CA ALA A 242 -3.99 9.74 18.13
C ALA A 242 -5.46 10.05 18.49
N LEU A 243 -5.71 10.78 19.58
CA LEU A 243 -7.05 11.19 20.00
C LEU A 243 -7.65 12.29 19.11
N LYS A 244 -6.81 13.10 18.47
CA LYS A 244 -7.22 14.17 17.54
C LYS A 244 -7.33 13.70 16.09
N ASP A 245 -6.83 12.51 15.78
CA ASP A 245 -6.86 11.93 14.44
C ASP A 245 -8.30 11.69 13.99
N ASP A 246 -8.72 12.40 12.94
CA ASP A 246 -10.05 12.34 12.39
C ASP A 246 -10.25 11.19 11.39
N SER A 247 -9.24 10.35 11.16
CA SER A 247 -9.32 9.12 10.36
C SER A 247 -9.97 7.92 11.08
N ASN A 248 -10.45 8.12 12.32
CA ASN A 248 -11.03 7.10 13.19
C ASN A 248 -10.06 5.91 13.40
N PRO A 249 -8.97 6.09 14.16
CA PRO A 249 -8.00 5.03 14.40
C PRO A 249 -8.52 3.98 15.40
N GLN A 250 -8.20 2.72 15.14
CA GLN A 250 -8.22 1.60 16.07
C GLN A 250 -6.79 1.28 16.45
N ILE A 251 -6.49 1.17 17.74
CA ILE A 251 -5.12 0.97 18.23
C ILE A 251 -5.12 -0.21 19.19
N ALA A 252 -4.27 -1.19 18.89
CA ALA A 252 -3.98 -2.32 19.76
C ALA A 252 -2.52 -2.28 20.22
N LEU A 253 -2.33 -2.50 21.52
CA LEU A 253 -1.04 -2.73 22.16
C LEU A 253 -0.84 -4.24 22.31
N LEU A 254 0.28 -4.74 21.79
CA LEU A 254 0.68 -6.14 21.75
C LEU A 254 1.94 -6.27 22.64
N PRO A 255 1.80 -6.70 23.91
CA PRO A 255 2.95 -6.82 24.80
C PRO A 255 3.91 -7.92 24.34
N LEU A 256 5.21 -7.73 24.50
CA LEU A 256 6.17 -8.82 24.29
C LEU A 256 6.00 -9.93 25.34
N HIS A 257 6.18 -11.19 24.92
CA HIS A 257 6.21 -12.31 25.85
C HIS A 257 7.36 -12.13 26.87
N PRO A 258 7.18 -12.49 28.16
CA PRO A 258 8.21 -12.30 29.19
C PRO A 258 9.58 -12.90 28.84
N ASP A 259 9.59 -14.07 28.19
CA ASP A 259 10.84 -14.74 27.76
C ASP A 259 11.57 -13.99 26.63
N ILE A 260 10.83 -13.26 25.79
CA ILE A 260 11.39 -12.40 24.76
C ILE A 260 11.88 -11.10 25.38
N ARG A 261 11.07 -10.52 26.28
CA ARG A 261 11.43 -9.32 27.05
C ARG A 261 12.70 -9.52 27.87
N ALA A 262 12.94 -10.72 28.41
CA ALA A 262 14.16 -11.05 29.13
C ALA A 262 15.44 -10.98 28.26
N LYS A 263 15.31 -11.06 26.93
CA LYS A 263 16.41 -10.95 25.97
C LYS A 263 16.63 -9.51 25.47
N TRP A 264 15.69 -8.61 25.77
CA TRP A 264 15.67 -7.25 25.24
C TRP A 264 16.87 -6.43 25.73
N ASN A 265 17.67 -5.94 24.78
CA ASN A 265 18.73 -4.97 25.05
C ASN A 265 18.20 -3.54 24.83
N ASN A 266 17.86 -2.86 25.94
CA ASN A 266 17.30 -1.51 25.88
C ASN A 266 18.27 -0.47 25.30
N THR A 267 19.56 -0.57 25.64
CA THR A 267 20.59 0.36 25.11
C THR A 267 20.71 0.23 23.60
N ALA A 268 20.79 -0.99 23.07
CA ALA A 268 20.89 -1.22 21.62
C ALA A 268 19.62 -0.78 20.88
N ALA A 269 18.44 -0.99 21.48
CA ALA A 269 17.18 -0.50 20.93
C ALA A 269 17.18 1.03 20.81
N TRP A 270 17.59 1.73 21.87
CA TRP A 270 17.68 3.20 21.86
C TRP A 270 18.75 3.74 20.93
N GLU A 271 19.91 3.10 20.81
CA GLU A 271 20.97 3.46 19.86
C GLU A 271 20.46 3.35 18.42
N TYR A 272 19.80 2.24 18.08
CA TYR A 272 19.18 2.06 16.78
C TYR A 272 18.12 3.14 16.50
N SER A 273 17.16 3.30 17.41
CA SER A 273 16.05 4.23 17.21
C SER A 273 16.55 5.67 17.05
N GLN A 274 17.49 6.12 17.90
CA GLN A 274 18.09 7.44 17.77
C GLN A 274 18.87 7.59 16.45
N SER A 275 19.57 6.55 16.00
CA SER A 275 20.27 6.59 14.73
C SER A 275 19.34 6.77 13.53
N MET A 276 18.08 6.35 13.64
CA MET A 276 17.06 6.45 12.59
C MET A 276 16.18 7.69 12.71
N SER A 277 16.13 8.35 13.87
CA SER A 277 15.33 9.55 14.07
C SER A 277 15.68 10.66 13.06
N GLY A 278 14.64 11.24 12.44
CA GLY A 278 14.76 12.27 11.41
C GLY A 278 15.06 11.76 10.00
N LYS A 279 15.25 10.45 9.81
CA LYS A 279 15.44 9.84 8.48
C LYS A 279 14.11 9.68 7.73
N PRO A 280 14.14 9.57 6.40
CA PRO A 280 12.92 9.46 5.58
C PRO A 280 12.19 8.12 5.78
N TYR A 281 10.89 8.15 5.50
CA TYR A 281 10.06 6.94 5.38
C TYR A 281 10.52 6.03 4.23
N GLY A 282 10.36 4.73 4.42
CA GLY A 282 10.75 3.69 3.45
C GLY A 282 9.83 3.56 2.24
N TYR A 283 9.66 4.61 1.43
CA TYR A 283 8.89 4.48 0.18
C TYR A 283 9.56 3.56 -0.84
N HIS A 284 10.89 3.54 -0.87
CA HIS A 284 11.69 2.73 -1.82
C HIS A 284 11.48 1.23 -1.65
N ASN A 285 11.21 0.77 -0.43
CA ASN A 285 11.09 -0.66 -0.11
C ASN A 285 9.65 -1.11 0.19
N MET A 286 8.73 -0.18 0.47
CA MET A 286 7.34 -0.51 0.79
C MET A 286 6.72 -1.47 -0.24
N ILE A 287 6.79 -1.15 -1.53
CA ILE A 287 6.16 -1.97 -2.58
C ILE A 287 6.73 -3.38 -2.68
N PHE A 288 8.01 -3.57 -2.34
CA PHE A 288 8.68 -4.85 -2.48
C PHE A 288 8.41 -5.80 -1.31
N SER A 289 7.86 -5.31 -0.19
CA SER A 289 7.58 -6.15 0.98
C SER A 289 6.37 -7.08 0.82
N TRP A 290 5.71 -7.09 -0.35
CA TRP A 290 4.59 -7.99 -0.65
C TRP A 290 4.61 -8.50 -2.10
N ILE A 291 5.74 -8.33 -2.82
CA ILE A 291 5.93 -8.80 -4.20
C ILE A 291 7.07 -9.81 -4.20
N ASP A 292 6.82 -10.95 -3.58
CA ASP A 292 7.87 -11.91 -3.24
C ASP A 292 7.93 -13.09 -4.22
N THR A 293 6.85 -13.32 -4.98
CA THR A 293 6.75 -14.46 -5.92
C THR A 293 6.61 -14.02 -7.38
N ILE A 294 6.82 -14.90 -8.36
CA ILE A 294 6.72 -14.54 -9.80
C ILE A 294 5.27 -14.20 -10.20
N GLY A 295 4.30 -14.81 -9.51
CA GLY A 295 2.86 -14.50 -9.59
C GLY A 295 2.25 -14.59 -8.20
N ASP A 296 0.94 -14.39 -8.04
CA ASP A 296 0.24 -14.56 -6.77
C ASP A 296 0.57 -13.54 -5.65
N ASN A 297 1.09 -12.35 -6.02
CA ASN A 297 1.29 -11.22 -5.09
C ASN A 297 0.14 -10.22 -5.08
N PHE A 298 -0.66 -10.21 -6.14
CA PHE A 298 -1.57 -9.12 -6.44
C PHE A 298 -3.02 -9.59 -6.40
N PRO A 299 -3.91 -8.88 -5.68
CA PRO A 299 -5.34 -9.12 -5.75
C PRO A 299 -5.88 -8.99 -7.17
N PRO A 300 -6.67 -9.95 -7.69
CA PRO A 300 -7.32 -9.78 -8.99
C PRO A 300 -8.15 -8.48 -9.04
N PRO A 301 -8.12 -7.71 -10.15
CA PRO A 301 -7.48 -8.00 -11.45
C PRO A 301 -6.03 -7.47 -11.58
N LEU A 302 -5.36 -7.09 -10.49
CA LEU A 302 -3.98 -6.62 -10.53
C LEU A 302 -3.04 -7.78 -10.89
N ASP A 303 -2.09 -7.51 -11.79
CA ASP A 303 -0.98 -8.39 -12.10
C ASP A 303 0.31 -7.55 -12.29
N ALA A 304 1.46 -8.21 -12.38
CA ALA A 304 2.75 -7.54 -12.54
C ALA A 304 2.79 -6.66 -13.80
N HIS A 305 2.11 -7.05 -14.87
CA HIS A 305 2.04 -6.25 -16.10
C HIS A 305 1.24 -4.97 -15.89
N LEU A 306 0.13 -5.00 -15.14
CA LEU A 306 -0.63 -3.82 -14.77
C LEU A 306 0.17 -2.91 -13.83
N VAL A 307 0.96 -3.47 -12.92
CA VAL A 307 1.89 -2.71 -12.07
C VAL A 307 2.95 -2.00 -12.92
N ILE A 308 3.60 -2.69 -13.85
CA ILE A 308 4.52 -2.08 -14.84
C ILE A 308 3.82 -0.98 -15.64
N SER A 309 2.53 -1.17 -15.97
CA SER A 309 1.72 -0.19 -16.70
C SER A 309 1.57 1.11 -15.91
N VAL A 310 1.18 0.99 -14.64
CA VAL A 310 1.00 2.12 -13.73
C VAL A 310 2.36 2.77 -13.46
N MET A 311 3.42 1.99 -13.21
CA MET A 311 4.78 2.49 -13.01
C MET A 311 5.28 3.25 -14.25
N SER A 312 5.04 2.75 -15.46
CA SER A 312 5.44 3.40 -16.72
C SER A 312 4.70 4.71 -16.96
N MET A 313 3.38 4.73 -16.70
CA MET A 313 2.57 5.95 -16.79
C MET A 313 3.01 6.98 -15.73
N TRP A 314 3.21 6.54 -14.48
CA TRP A 314 3.60 7.40 -13.36
C TRP A 314 5.02 7.94 -13.51
N THR A 315 5.97 7.13 -14.00
CA THR A 315 7.34 7.57 -14.32
C THR A 315 7.35 8.69 -15.35
N ARG A 316 6.44 8.64 -16.33
CA ARG A 316 6.29 9.69 -17.34
C ARG A 316 5.59 10.93 -16.79
N MET A 317 4.66 10.78 -15.85
CA MET A 317 3.90 11.88 -15.26
C MET A 317 4.64 12.61 -14.14
N GLN A 318 5.40 11.89 -13.30
CA GLN A 318 6.10 12.38 -12.10
C GLN A 318 7.46 11.65 -11.94
N PRO A 319 8.45 11.95 -12.79
CA PRO A 319 9.71 11.21 -12.85
C PRO A 319 10.52 11.23 -11.55
N ALA A 320 10.48 12.34 -10.80
CA ALA A 320 11.19 12.45 -9.51
C ALA A 320 10.59 11.55 -8.42
N TYR A 321 9.27 11.31 -8.45
CA TYR A 321 8.60 10.47 -7.46
C TYR A 321 8.72 8.98 -7.81
N ALA A 322 8.59 8.64 -9.09
CA ALA A 322 8.88 7.29 -9.57
C ALA A 322 10.32 6.86 -9.30
N ALA A 323 11.27 7.79 -9.45
CA ALA A 323 12.67 7.54 -9.09
C ALA A 323 12.83 7.14 -7.61
N ASN A 324 12.10 7.81 -6.72
CA ASN A 324 12.11 7.57 -5.27
C ASN A 324 11.24 6.39 -4.80
N MET A 325 10.43 5.77 -5.66
CA MET A 325 9.56 4.68 -5.26
C MET A 325 10.08 3.31 -5.68
N TRP A 326 10.78 3.21 -6.82
CA TRP A 326 11.20 1.90 -7.34
C TRP A 326 12.48 1.92 -8.15
N ASN A 327 12.86 3.00 -8.83
CA ASN A 327 14.03 2.94 -9.74
C ASN A 327 15.33 2.61 -8.98
N GLU A 328 15.59 3.26 -7.86
CA GLU A 328 16.81 3.02 -7.08
C GLU A 328 16.83 1.59 -6.51
N ALA A 329 15.68 1.13 -6.00
CA ALA A 329 15.50 -0.22 -5.46
C ALA A 329 15.69 -1.32 -6.54
N LEU A 330 15.20 -1.08 -7.75
CA LEU A 330 15.40 -1.99 -8.90
C LEU A 330 16.86 -1.99 -9.38
N ASN A 331 17.53 -0.82 -9.35
CA ASN A 331 18.95 -0.73 -9.64
C ASN A 331 19.79 -1.52 -8.64
N LEU A 332 19.50 -1.41 -7.33
CA LEU A 332 20.18 -2.20 -6.30
C LEU A 332 20.02 -3.71 -6.51
N ARG A 333 18.81 -4.16 -6.86
CA ARG A 333 18.53 -5.57 -7.22
C ARG A 333 19.33 -6.04 -8.44
N LEU A 334 19.52 -5.17 -9.44
CA LEU A 334 20.36 -5.43 -10.60
C LEU A 334 21.86 -5.23 -10.33
N GLY A 335 22.27 -4.67 -9.21
CA GLY A 335 23.64 -4.21 -9.00
C GLY A 335 24.08 -3.16 -10.03
N THR A 336 23.15 -2.31 -10.48
CA THR A 336 23.39 -1.16 -11.37
C THR A 336 23.16 0.15 -10.62
N GLU A 337 23.44 1.29 -11.26
CA GLU A 337 23.19 2.61 -10.69
C GLU A 337 22.71 3.57 -11.78
N GLY A 338 21.70 4.39 -11.46
CA GLY A 338 21.25 5.50 -12.32
C GLY A 338 20.49 5.09 -13.58
N LEU A 339 20.09 3.82 -13.74
CA LEU A 339 19.20 3.42 -14.82
C LEU A 339 17.78 3.90 -14.55
N ASP A 340 17.13 4.47 -15.56
CA ASP A 340 15.69 4.68 -15.52
C ASP A 340 14.94 3.36 -15.76
N LEU A 341 13.60 3.36 -15.63
CA LEU A 341 12.80 2.14 -15.79
C LEU A 341 13.03 1.46 -17.15
N TYR A 342 13.25 2.22 -18.22
CA TYR A 342 13.52 1.65 -19.54
C TYR A 342 14.91 1.01 -19.63
N GLY A 343 15.93 1.66 -19.06
CA GLY A 343 17.27 1.10 -18.93
C GLY A 343 17.29 -0.17 -18.07
N ILE A 344 16.50 -0.21 -16.98
CA ILE A 344 16.29 -1.40 -16.15
C ILE A 344 15.71 -2.54 -16.99
N LEU A 345 14.65 -2.27 -17.76
CA LEU A 345 14.02 -3.29 -18.62
C LEU A 345 14.99 -3.81 -19.69
N GLU A 346 15.74 -2.93 -20.34
CA GLU A 346 16.78 -3.32 -21.32
C GLU A 346 17.88 -4.18 -20.66
N GLU A 347 18.29 -3.83 -19.44
CA GLU A 347 19.30 -4.59 -18.70
C GLU A 347 18.79 -5.96 -18.24
N THR A 348 17.51 -6.07 -17.82
CA THR A 348 16.89 -7.37 -17.53
C THR A 348 16.89 -8.28 -18.75
N GLU A 349 16.56 -7.74 -19.93
CA GLU A 349 16.58 -8.49 -21.19
C GLU A 349 17.99 -8.95 -21.56
N LYS A 350 19.01 -8.07 -21.42
CA LYS A 350 20.42 -8.43 -21.66
C LYS A 350 20.91 -9.56 -20.75
N ARG A 351 20.41 -9.63 -19.52
CA ARG A 351 20.76 -10.65 -18.53
C ARG A 351 19.89 -11.91 -18.62
N GLY A 352 18.86 -11.90 -19.46
CA GLY A 352 17.94 -13.01 -19.62
C GLY A 352 17.08 -13.27 -18.38
N ILE A 353 16.83 -12.24 -17.56
CA ILE A 353 15.92 -12.30 -16.41
C ILE A 353 14.63 -11.57 -16.77
N SER A 354 13.48 -12.09 -16.33
CA SER A 354 12.22 -11.38 -16.49
C SER A 354 12.10 -10.22 -15.49
N PHE A 355 11.22 -9.26 -15.76
CA PHE A 355 10.94 -8.20 -14.78
C PHE A 355 10.32 -8.77 -13.51
N ASP A 356 9.48 -9.81 -13.63
CA ASP A 356 8.87 -10.46 -12.47
C ASP A 356 9.93 -11.12 -11.58
N GLU A 357 10.93 -11.80 -12.17
CA GLU A 357 12.08 -12.36 -11.46
C GLU A 357 12.95 -11.29 -10.79
N LEU A 358 13.03 -10.09 -11.38
CA LEU A 358 13.73 -8.96 -10.74
C LEU A 358 12.99 -8.51 -9.47
N LEU A 359 11.66 -8.45 -9.51
CA LEU A 359 10.85 -8.02 -8.36
C LEU A 359 11.00 -8.96 -7.16
N THR A 360 11.16 -10.27 -7.40
CA THR A 360 11.31 -11.29 -6.33
C THR A 360 12.69 -11.30 -5.67
N ILE A 361 13.63 -10.43 -6.06
CA ILE A 361 14.92 -10.34 -5.38
C ILE A 361 14.69 -9.65 -4.03
N PRO A 362 14.96 -10.31 -2.89
CA PRO A 362 14.60 -9.75 -1.59
C PRO A 362 15.35 -8.47 -1.29
N GLU A 363 14.63 -7.48 -0.79
CA GLU A 363 15.21 -6.26 -0.22
C GLU A 363 16.19 -6.62 0.90
N LYS A 364 17.23 -5.81 1.06
CA LYS A 364 18.22 -6.01 2.13
C LYS A 364 18.15 -4.88 3.15
N ASP A 365 18.13 -5.24 4.44
CA ASP A 365 18.08 -4.30 5.56
C ASP A 365 19.25 -3.29 5.54
N GLU A 366 20.40 -3.69 4.99
CA GLU A 366 21.60 -2.88 4.86
C GLU A 366 21.61 -1.92 3.66
N TRP A 367 20.66 -2.01 2.74
CA TRP A 367 20.60 -1.10 1.60
C TRP A 367 20.34 0.34 2.03
N VAL A 368 21.00 1.26 1.35
CA VAL A 368 20.95 2.70 1.61
C VAL A 368 20.66 3.39 0.28
N TYR A 369 19.66 4.25 0.31
CA TYR A 369 19.18 5.00 -0.83
C TYR A 369 19.82 6.40 -0.88
N SER A 370 19.62 7.10 -1.98
CA SER A 370 20.20 8.41 -2.25
C SER A 370 19.76 9.49 -1.25
N ASP A 371 18.58 9.34 -0.65
CA ASP A 371 18.04 10.16 0.44
C ASP A 371 18.40 9.63 1.84
N GLY A 372 19.16 8.54 1.91
CA GLY A 372 19.73 7.97 3.12
C GLY A 372 19.15 6.61 3.49
N LYS A 373 19.33 6.23 4.75
CA LYS A 373 18.73 4.99 5.27
C LYS A 373 17.26 5.24 5.57
N SER A 374 16.36 4.40 5.08
CA SER A 374 14.91 4.53 5.23
C SER A 374 14.28 3.20 5.59
N THR A 375 13.19 3.23 6.34
CA THR A 375 12.44 2.01 6.73
C THR A 375 10.94 2.30 6.74
N THR A 376 10.11 1.35 6.33
CA THR A 376 8.66 1.39 6.58
C THR A 376 8.35 1.35 8.08
N CYS A 377 7.09 1.60 8.46
CA CYS A 377 6.65 1.57 9.86
C CYS A 377 7.04 0.27 10.56
N VAL A 378 6.77 -0.88 9.94
CA VAL A 378 7.04 -2.20 10.52
C VAL A 378 8.53 -2.57 10.46
N ALA A 379 9.22 -2.27 9.35
CA ALA A 379 10.64 -2.56 9.20
C ALA A 379 11.47 -1.78 10.23
N PHE A 380 11.08 -0.54 10.57
CA PHE A 380 11.70 0.24 11.64
C PHE A 380 11.69 -0.54 12.97
N ILE A 381 10.53 -1.05 13.35
CA ILE A 381 10.33 -1.78 14.62
C ILE A 381 11.09 -3.10 14.59
N LEU A 382 11.03 -3.85 13.50
CA LEU A 382 11.67 -5.15 13.41
C LEU A 382 13.20 -5.05 13.30
N GLN A 383 13.76 -4.00 12.67
CA GLN A 383 15.20 -3.74 12.72
C GLN A 383 15.64 -3.37 14.14
N MET A 384 14.82 -2.62 14.88
CA MET A 384 15.04 -2.38 16.30
C MET A 384 15.00 -3.70 17.10
N TYR A 385 14.08 -4.61 16.80
CA TYR A 385 14.02 -5.94 17.43
C TYR A 385 15.26 -6.78 17.12
N LYS A 386 15.80 -6.70 15.90
CA LYS A 386 17.11 -7.30 15.56
C LYS A 386 18.21 -6.73 16.45
N ALA A 387 18.33 -5.40 16.53
CA ALA A 387 19.31 -4.72 17.38
C ALA A 387 19.15 -5.06 18.87
N ALA A 388 17.91 -5.19 19.34
CA ALA A 388 17.57 -5.51 20.73
C ALA A 388 17.72 -7.01 21.08
N GLY A 389 18.03 -7.88 20.11
CA GLY A 389 18.29 -9.30 20.33
C GLY A 389 17.05 -10.21 20.32
N VAL A 390 15.88 -9.72 19.88
CA VAL A 390 14.61 -10.47 19.89
C VAL A 390 14.67 -11.72 19.00
N PHE A 391 15.24 -11.60 17.81
CA PHE A 391 15.31 -12.69 16.82
C PHE A 391 16.38 -13.74 17.11
N GLY A 392 17.28 -13.49 18.07
CA GLY A 392 18.31 -14.44 18.47
C GLY A 392 19.12 -15.01 17.28
N PRO A 393 19.28 -16.34 17.16
CA PRO A 393 20.16 -16.96 16.15
C PRO A 393 19.77 -16.72 14.69
N VAL A 394 18.49 -16.41 14.40
CA VAL A 394 18.02 -16.20 13.02
C VAL A 394 18.10 -14.74 12.58
N SER A 395 18.54 -13.83 13.46
CA SER A 395 18.56 -12.39 13.19
C SER A 395 19.31 -12.01 11.90
N ASP A 396 20.47 -12.61 11.65
CA ASP A 396 21.28 -12.34 10.45
C ASP A 396 20.72 -12.94 9.16
N SER A 397 19.76 -13.87 9.29
CA SER A 397 19.16 -14.59 8.16
C SER A 397 17.77 -14.09 7.77
N ILE A 398 17.26 -13.05 8.43
CA ILE A 398 15.97 -12.45 8.18
C ILE A 398 16.18 -11.04 7.64
N GLN A 399 15.53 -10.71 6.53
CA GLN A 399 15.44 -9.36 5.99
C GLN A 399 14.10 -8.78 6.40
N VAL A 400 14.08 -7.89 7.40
CA VAL A 400 12.81 -7.40 7.95
C VAL A 400 12.17 -6.31 7.08
N THR A 401 12.89 -5.81 6.08
CA THR A 401 12.31 -5.03 4.98
C THR A 401 11.31 -5.82 4.13
N GLU A 402 11.36 -7.16 4.16
CA GLU A 402 10.40 -8.04 3.47
C GLU A 402 9.14 -8.30 4.31
N PHE A 403 9.01 -7.72 5.50
CA PHE A 403 7.88 -7.99 6.38
C PHE A 403 6.77 -6.97 6.12
N THR A 404 5.56 -7.48 5.92
CA THR A 404 4.36 -6.67 6.05
C THR A 404 3.96 -6.51 7.53
N ILE A 405 3.02 -5.63 7.80
CA ILE A 405 2.42 -5.50 9.15
C ILE A 405 1.78 -6.82 9.59
N ARG A 406 1.21 -7.59 8.65
CA ARG A 406 0.65 -8.91 8.90
C ARG A 406 1.69 -9.86 9.47
N ASP A 407 2.84 -9.93 8.82
CA ASP A 407 3.91 -10.83 9.23
C ASP A 407 4.42 -10.49 10.63
N ALA A 408 4.52 -9.20 10.94
CA ALA A 408 4.98 -8.74 12.25
C ALA A 408 4.07 -9.16 13.39
N TYR A 409 2.74 -8.99 13.29
CA TYR A 409 1.84 -9.42 14.37
C TYR A 409 1.64 -10.94 14.42
N MET A 410 1.99 -11.67 13.35
CA MET A 410 1.98 -13.14 13.32
C MET A 410 3.17 -13.77 14.03
N LEU A 411 4.27 -13.02 14.21
CA LEU A 411 5.45 -13.49 14.95
C LEU A 411 5.08 -13.94 16.36
N LYS A 412 5.56 -15.13 16.72
CA LYS A 412 5.31 -15.77 18.01
C LYS A 412 6.22 -15.21 19.13
N ILE A 413 6.16 -13.90 19.30
CA ILE A 413 6.99 -13.13 20.24
C ILE A 413 6.18 -12.35 21.27
N PHE A 414 4.85 -12.33 21.13
CA PHE A 414 3.95 -11.55 21.97
C PHE A 414 3.37 -12.37 23.13
N GLU A 415 2.79 -11.69 24.11
CA GLU A 415 2.09 -12.32 25.21
C GLU A 415 0.87 -13.11 24.69
N ASN A 416 0.72 -14.33 25.20
CA ASN A 416 -0.36 -15.28 24.86
C ASN A 416 -1.17 -15.73 26.08
N ASN A 417 -0.76 -15.35 27.29
CA ASN A 417 -1.45 -15.62 28.53
C ASN A 417 -2.20 -14.37 29.00
N HIS A 418 -3.52 -14.40 28.87
CA HIS A 418 -4.41 -13.30 29.24
C HIS A 418 -4.27 -12.87 30.70
N THR A 419 -3.83 -13.76 31.59
CA THR A 419 -3.63 -13.42 33.02
C THR A 419 -2.40 -12.56 33.29
N ARG A 420 -1.50 -12.44 32.31
CA ARG A 420 -0.30 -11.58 32.37
C ARG A 420 -0.47 -10.25 31.66
N LEU A 421 -1.57 -10.07 30.92
CA LEU A 421 -1.89 -8.77 30.32
C LEU A 421 -2.16 -7.74 31.43
N PRO A 422 -1.89 -6.45 31.20
CA PRO A 422 -2.16 -5.40 32.18
C PRO A 422 -3.60 -5.42 32.67
N VAL A 423 -3.84 -5.04 33.93
CA VAL A 423 -5.19 -5.13 34.50
C VAL A 423 -6.19 -4.32 33.70
N TRP A 424 -5.82 -3.19 33.10
CA TRP A 424 -6.74 -2.38 32.26
C TRP A 424 -7.03 -2.99 30.88
N CYS A 425 -6.31 -4.02 30.47
CA CYS A 425 -6.45 -4.69 29.18
C CYS A 425 -7.66 -5.61 29.17
N ASN A 426 -8.56 -5.42 28.19
CA ASN A 426 -9.72 -6.29 27.96
C ASN A 426 -10.60 -6.54 29.20
N ASN A 427 -10.74 -5.52 30.06
CA ASN A 427 -11.60 -5.55 31.25
C ASN A 427 -13.11 -5.57 30.95
N GLY A 428 -13.50 -5.50 29.68
CA GLY A 428 -14.90 -5.49 29.24
C GLY A 428 -15.36 -6.81 28.62
N ASP A 429 -16.48 -6.74 27.91
CA ASP A 429 -17.05 -7.88 27.19
C ASP A 429 -16.22 -8.29 25.96
N ASP A 430 -15.43 -7.34 25.44
CA ASP A 430 -14.57 -7.50 24.27
C ASP A 430 -13.23 -8.18 24.66
N ARG A 431 -13.23 -9.51 24.78
CA ARG A 431 -12.04 -10.30 25.17
C ARG A 431 -11.16 -10.66 23.97
N LEU A 432 -10.20 -9.78 23.66
CA LEU A 432 -9.17 -10.01 22.65
C LEU A 432 -7.91 -10.70 23.26
N PRO A 433 -7.03 -11.29 22.45
CA PRO A 433 -5.76 -11.86 22.92
C PRO A 433 -4.66 -10.82 23.16
N PHE A 434 -4.93 -9.55 22.84
CA PHE A 434 -4.06 -8.37 22.99
C PHE A 434 -4.89 -7.17 23.48
N CYS A 435 -4.25 -6.05 23.79
CA CYS A 435 -4.91 -4.92 24.44
C CYS A 435 -5.39 -3.86 23.44
N GLN A 436 -6.67 -3.84 23.10
CA GLN A 436 -7.19 -2.76 22.25
C GLN A 436 -7.52 -1.49 23.06
N ILE A 437 -6.72 -0.45 22.86
CA ILE A 437 -6.71 0.77 23.67
C ILE A 437 -7.46 1.94 23.05
N LEU A 438 -7.72 1.93 21.74
CA LEU A 438 -8.51 2.95 21.05
C LEU A 438 -9.35 2.34 19.93
N GLY A 439 -10.49 2.97 19.63
CA GLY A 439 -11.25 2.78 18.40
C GLY A 439 -12.63 2.16 18.59
N GLU A 440 -13.53 2.51 17.66
CA GLU A 440 -14.94 2.10 17.63
C GLU A 440 -15.15 0.63 17.22
N PHE A 441 -14.20 0.02 16.51
CA PHE A 441 -14.33 -1.31 15.93
C PHE A 441 -13.29 -2.28 16.49
N LEU A 442 -13.65 -3.55 16.65
CA LEU A 442 -12.79 -4.61 17.15
C LEU A 442 -11.67 -4.88 16.15
N MET A 443 -10.44 -4.91 16.64
CA MET A 443 -9.29 -5.38 15.88
C MET A 443 -9.23 -6.91 15.90
N GLU A 444 -9.02 -7.53 14.74
CA GLU A 444 -9.05 -8.99 14.62
C GLU A 444 -7.65 -9.63 14.55
N LEU A 445 -6.64 -8.93 14.00
CA LEU A 445 -5.26 -9.40 13.78
C LEU A 445 -5.16 -10.93 13.52
N PRO A 446 -5.63 -11.42 12.35
CA PRO A 446 -5.69 -12.85 12.07
C PRO A 446 -4.34 -13.55 12.21
N LEU A 447 -4.30 -14.75 12.79
CA LEU A 447 -3.05 -15.50 13.05
C LEU A 447 -2.08 -14.78 14.02
N TYR A 448 -2.56 -13.82 14.81
CA TYR A 448 -1.77 -13.17 15.86
C TYR A 448 -0.97 -14.18 16.69
N ASN A 449 0.36 -13.94 16.78
CA ASN A 449 1.26 -14.65 17.67
C ASN A 449 1.32 -16.19 17.44
N THR A 450 1.41 -16.62 16.17
CA THR A 450 1.34 -18.04 15.79
C THR A 450 2.61 -18.61 15.18
N ILE A 451 3.47 -17.79 14.56
CA ILE A 451 4.63 -18.26 13.77
C ILE A 451 5.94 -17.99 14.49
N GLU A 452 6.68 -19.06 14.80
CA GLU A 452 8.06 -18.94 15.30
C GLU A 452 8.97 -18.32 14.22
N PRO A 453 9.85 -17.35 14.54
CA PRO A 453 10.79 -16.81 13.55
C PRO A 453 11.73 -17.88 12.99
N TYR A 454 12.01 -17.84 11.68
CA TYR A 454 12.97 -18.73 11.00
C TYR A 454 13.76 -18.00 9.90
N ALA A 455 14.82 -18.66 9.43
CA ALA A 455 15.70 -18.11 8.40
C ALA A 455 14.96 -17.88 7.07
N LYS A 456 15.22 -16.73 6.43
CA LYS A 456 14.61 -16.31 5.14
C LYS A 456 13.09 -16.22 5.15
N MET A 457 12.50 -16.01 6.33
CA MET A 457 11.07 -15.81 6.48
C MET A 457 10.60 -14.62 5.66
N ASN A 458 9.47 -14.76 4.97
CA ASN A 458 8.83 -13.74 4.11
C ASN A 458 9.55 -13.38 2.81
N GLU A 459 10.64 -14.07 2.41
CA GLU A 459 11.30 -13.74 1.13
C GLU A 459 10.58 -14.30 -0.11
N ASN A 460 9.52 -15.10 0.05
CA ASN A 460 8.83 -15.82 -1.04
C ASN A 460 7.32 -16.03 -0.73
N CYS A 461 6.62 -15.02 -0.22
CA CYS A 461 5.24 -15.16 0.28
C CYS A 461 4.20 -14.64 -0.71
N PRO A 462 3.24 -15.48 -1.14
CA PRO A 462 2.09 -14.97 -1.87
C PRO A 462 1.18 -14.16 -0.93
N SER A 463 0.49 -13.17 -1.50
CA SER A 463 -0.41 -12.26 -0.76
C SER A 463 -1.79 -12.17 -1.44
N LEU A 464 -2.39 -13.32 -1.75
CA LEU A 464 -3.68 -13.36 -2.46
C LEU A 464 -4.89 -13.31 -1.52
N PRO A 465 -5.79 -12.32 -1.68
CA PRO A 465 -7.09 -12.35 -1.04
C PRO A 465 -8.00 -13.47 -1.59
N PRO A 466 -9.04 -13.86 -0.84
CA PRO A 466 -9.39 -13.37 0.49
C PRO A 466 -8.75 -14.18 1.63
N SER A 467 -8.16 -15.35 1.35
CA SER A 467 -7.63 -16.26 2.38
C SER A 467 -6.22 -15.90 2.83
N TYR A 468 -5.43 -15.28 1.95
CA TYR A 468 -4.02 -14.96 2.18
C TYR A 468 -3.24 -16.20 2.68
N ASP A 469 -3.49 -17.33 2.02
CA ASP A 469 -2.92 -18.62 2.39
C ASP A 469 -1.39 -18.55 2.37
N ARG A 470 -0.76 -18.90 3.49
CA ARG A 470 0.69 -18.85 3.66
C ARG A 470 1.29 -20.25 3.45
N PRO A 471 2.08 -20.49 2.40
CA PRO A 471 2.78 -21.75 2.20
C PRO A 471 3.78 -22.04 3.33
N MET A 472 4.08 -23.33 3.57
CA MET A 472 5.14 -23.67 4.53
C MET A 472 6.49 -23.12 4.04
N HIS A 473 7.23 -22.47 4.95
CA HIS A 473 8.57 -21.93 4.70
C HIS A 473 8.66 -20.79 3.69
N CYS A 474 7.54 -20.14 3.35
CA CYS A 474 7.65 -18.70 3.22
C CYS A 474 7.58 -18.12 4.62
#